data_AF-D4XK78-F1
#
_entry.id   AF-D4XK78-F1
#
_cell.length_a   1.000
_cell.length_b   1.000
_cell.length_c   1.000
_cell.angle_alpha   90.00
_cell.angle_beta   90.00
_cell.angle_gamma   90.00
#
_symmetry.space_group_name_H-M   'P 1'
#
loop_
_entity.id
_entity.type
_entity.pdbx_description
1 polymer ?
#
loop_
_entity_poly.entity_id
_entity_poly.type
_entity_poly.pdbx_seq_one_letter_code
_entity_poly.pdbx_strand_id
1 'polypeptide(L)'
;MSDPITLAVLAGAAAGGAAGKFTEIAVESGKNWIAKHFNNHQPKAQEKAEQNGLDFLIELGRRIKALEESNTVTQQKIEKIQEEPDFSVALQKALISSAQTENKEKHKVLAEMLSQRLTVESESLLALTTKKALDVVSFLTPNQLNILAAATVFYSIRSPFTLNAFHYETWIINNFEPFWNTEISEIALMHLESFSCLKLNPMFGKDLNELFTRNNHGTSLSCGFYETEEYRKIYKLWDRKLEIVNLTTVGSLIGLNIYNLKSKNPIQLTSFQDQ
;
A
#
# COMPACT_ATOMS: atom_id res chain seq x y z
N MET A 1 -20.22 16.03 -23.16
CA MET A 1 -18.96 16.76 -23.34
C MET A 1 -17.97 16.17 -22.35
N SER A 2 -16.86 15.60 -22.82
CA SER A 2 -15.82 15.06 -21.93
C SER A 2 -15.21 16.23 -21.15
N ASP A 3 -15.16 16.13 -19.82
CA ASP A 3 -14.56 17.18 -18.99
C ASP A 3 -13.05 17.29 -19.27
N PRO A 4 -12.42 18.44 -18.98
CA PRO A 4 -11.01 18.70 -19.29
C PRO A 4 -10.03 17.70 -18.64
N ILE A 5 -10.40 17.13 -17.50
CA ILE A 5 -9.54 16.18 -16.78
C ILE A 5 -9.59 14.83 -17.49
N THR A 6 -10.77 14.36 -17.89
CA THR A 6 -10.93 13.16 -18.73
C THR A 6 -10.13 13.30 -20.03
N LEU A 7 -10.17 14.47 -20.66
CA LEU A 7 -9.37 14.76 -21.86
C LEU A 7 -7.86 14.71 -21.58
N ALA A 8 -7.40 15.19 -20.43
CA ALA A 8 -5.99 15.10 -20.03
C ALA A 8 -5.55 13.66 -19.75
N VAL A 9 -6.41 12.84 -19.13
CA VAL A 9 -6.16 11.40 -18.91
C VAL A 9 -6.05 10.66 -20.23
N LEU A 10 -7.01 10.88 -21.14
CA LEU A 10 -7.03 10.26 -22.46
C LEU A 10 -5.89 10.77 -23.36
N ALA A 11 -5.51 12.04 -23.25
CA ALA A 11 -4.34 12.59 -23.94
C ALA A 11 -3.01 12.00 -23.42
N GLY A 12 -2.93 11.66 -22.13
CA GLY A 12 -1.79 10.92 -21.55
C GLY A 12 -1.78 9.44 -21.93
N ALA A 13 -2.96 8.84 -22.11
CA ALA A 13 -3.16 7.47 -22.61
C ALA A 13 -2.82 7.34 -24.11
N ALA A 14 -2.93 8.42 -24.89
CA ALA A 14 -2.60 8.49 -26.31
C ALA A 14 -1.10 8.28 -26.65
N ALA A 15 -0.27 7.87 -25.69
CA ALA A 15 1.14 7.56 -25.88
C ALA A 15 1.40 6.27 -26.70
N GLY A 16 0.36 5.50 -27.06
CA GLY A 16 0.49 4.27 -27.86
C GLY A 16 1.14 3.13 -27.06
N GLY A 17 0.33 2.23 -26.51
CA GLY A 17 0.81 1.11 -25.69
C GLY A 17 -0.34 0.44 -24.93
N ALA A 18 -0.04 -0.67 -24.26
CA ALA A 18 -1.06 -1.41 -23.51
C ALA A 18 -1.58 -0.60 -22.30
N ALA A 19 -0.72 0.17 -21.63
CA ALA A 19 -1.15 1.07 -20.55
C ALA A 19 -2.09 2.18 -21.02
N GLY A 20 -1.92 2.66 -22.26
CA GLY A 20 -2.81 3.64 -22.88
C GLY A 20 -4.21 3.07 -23.08
N LYS A 21 -4.28 1.96 -23.80
CA LYS A 21 -5.55 1.23 -24.03
C LYS A 21 -6.22 0.79 -22.73
N PHE A 22 -5.43 0.35 -21.74
CA PHE A 22 -5.93 0.07 -20.40
C PHE A 22 -6.65 1.27 -19.80
N THR A 23 -5.99 2.43 -19.81
CA THR A 23 -6.51 3.65 -19.19
C THR A 23 -7.79 4.12 -19.87
N GLU A 24 -7.86 4.04 -21.20
CA GLU A 24 -9.06 4.36 -21.97
C GLU A 24 -10.26 3.50 -21.54
N ILE A 25 -10.07 2.17 -21.53
CA ILE A 25 -11.13 1.22 -21.14
C ILE A 25 -11.53 1.40 -19.66
N ALA A 26 -10.56 1.63 -18.79
CA ALA A 26 -10.79 1.83 -17.35
C ALA A 26 -11.57 3.13 -17.08
N VAL A 27 -11.28 4.20 -17.82
CA VAL A 27 -12.03 5.47 -17.74
C VAL A 27 -13.45 5.29 -18.27
N GLU A 28 -13.63 4.66 -19.43
CA GLU A 28 -14.95 4.43 -20.02
C GLU A 28 -15.84 3.57 -19.11
N SER A 29 -15.32 2.42 -18.67
CA SER A 29 -16.04 1.52 -17.76
C SER A 29 -16.25 2.16 -16.38
N GLY A 30 -15.24 2.88 -15.90
CA GLY A 30 -15.24 3.50 -14.59
C GLY A 30 -16.31 4.57 -14.42
N LYS A 31 -16.53 5.41 -15.43
CA LYS A 31 -17.61 6.40 -15.43
C LYS A 31 -18.97 5.75 -15.25
N ASN A 32 -19.23 4.66 -15.97
CA ASN A 32 -20.49 3.92 -15.85
C ASN A 32 -20.67 3.31 -14.46
N TRP A 33 -19.61 2.77 -13.86
CA TRP A 33 -19.66 2.21 -12.51
C TRP A 33 -19.92 3.27 -11.44
N ILE A 34 -19.23 4.41 -11.51
CA ILE A 34 -19.46 5.54 -10.59
C ILE A 34 -20.87 6.09 -10.74
N ALA A 35 -21.30 6.38 -11.97
CA ALA A 35 -22.64 6.90 -12.24
C ALA A 35 -23.72 5.95 -11.72
N LYS A 36 -23.57 4.64 -11.91
CA LYS A 36 -24.50 3.63 -11.39
C LYS A 36 -24.52 3.57 -9.86
N HIS A 37 -23.35 3.61 -9.21
CA HIS A 37 -23.23 3.53 -7.75
C HIS A 37 -23.79 4.76 -7.04
N PHE A 38 -23.61 5.94 -7.65
CA PHE A 38 -23.99 7.23 -7.06
C PHE A 38 -25.27 7.85 -7.64
N ASN A 39 -26.01 7.16 -8.52
CA ASN A 39 -27.15 7.70 -9.28
C ASN A 39 -28.21 8.48 -8.46
N ASN A 40 -28.49 8.02 -7.23
CA ASN A 40 -29.51 8.58 -6.35
C ASN A 40 -28.92 9.46 -5.23
N HIS A 41 -27.62 9.77 -5.29
CA HIS A 41 -26.96 10.66 -4.34
C HIS A 41 -27.11 12.13 -4.77
N GLN A 42 -26.81 13.06 -3.86
CA GLN A 42 -26.83 14.49 -4.15
C GLN A 42 -25.86 14.86 -5.29
N PRO A 43 -26.18 15.82 -6.18
CA PRO A 43 -25.33 16.17 -7.33
C PRO A 43 -23.88 16.47 -6.97
N LYS A 44 -23.64 17.21 -5.86
CA LYS A 44 -22.28 17.49 -5.38
C LYS A 44 -21.51 16.23 -4.96
N ALA A 45 -22.20 15.22 -4.45
CA ALA A 45 -21.57 13.95 -4.08
C ALA A 45 -21.23 13.13 -5.33
N GLN A 46 -22.07 13.19 -6.37
CA GLN A 46 -21.80 12.55 -7.67
C GLN A 46 -20.56 13.17 -8.32
N GLU A 47 -20.51 14.50 -8.43
CA GLU A 47 -19.38 15.24 -9.00
C GLU A 47 -18.07 14.95 -8.24
N LYS A 48 -18.11 14.95 -6.90
CA LYS A 48 -16.94 14.63 -6.08
C LYS A 48 -16.49 13.18 -6.23
N ALA A 49 -17.44 12.24 -6.37
CA ALA A 49 -17.14 10.84 -6.62
C ALA A 49 -16.46 10.63 -7.98
N GLU A 50 -16.94 11.32 -9.02
CA GLU A 50 -16.31 11.33 -10.35
C GLU A 50 -14.89 11.88 -10.29
N GLN A 51 -14.68 13.03 -9.64
CA GLN A 51 -13.35 13.63 -9.49
C GLN A 51 -12.39 12.70 -8.74
N ASN A 52 -12.81 12.15 -7.60
CA ASN A 52 -12.00 11.22 -6.81
C ASN A 52 -11.66 9.95 -7.58
N GLY A 53 -12.63 9.39 -8.33
CA GLY A 53 -12.42 8.20 -9.16
C GLY A 53 -11.43 8.46 -10.29
N LEU A 54 -11.53 9.63 -10.94
CA LEU A 54 -10.62 10.03 -12.01
C LEU A 54 -9.19 10.23 -11.50
N ASP A 55 -9.02 10.89 -10.36
CA ASP A 55 -7.72 11.06 -9.72
C ASP A 55 -7.04 9.71 -9.43
N PHE A 56 -7.81 8.72 -9.00
CA PHE A 56 -7.32 7.35 -8.84
C PHE A 56 -6.94 6.69 -10.17
N LEU A 57 -7.74 6.83 -11.22
CA LEU A 57 -7.44 6.24 -12.54
C LEU A 57 -6.17 6.84 -13.16
N ILE A 58 -5.93 8.14 -12.97
CA ILE A 58 -4.67 8.80 -13.39
C ILE A 58 -3.48 8.15 -12.69
N GLU A 59 -3.59 7.98 -11.37
CA GLU A 59 -2.53 7.38 -10.57
C GLU A 59 -2.26 5.91 -10.96
N LEU A 60 -3.32 5.14 -11.24
CA LEU A 60 -3.21 3.76 -11.72
C LEU A 60 -2.56 3.70 -13.11
N GLY A 61 -3.04 4.50 -14.07
CA GLY A 61 -2.50 4.53 -15.43
C GLY A 61 -1.00 4.86 -15.45
N ARG A 62 -0.56 5.82 -14.62
CA ARG A 62 0.86 6.17 -14.45
C ARG A 62 1.71 4.97 -13.98
N ARG A 63 1.20 4.18 -13.03
CA ARG A 63 1.91 3.00 -12.50
C ARG A 63 1.98 1.87 -13.52
N ILE A 64 0.89 1.61 -14.24
CA ILE A 64 0.87 0.59 -15.30
C ILE A 64 1.83 0.96 -16.42
N LYS A 65 1.86 2.24 -16.82
CA LYS A 65 2.84 2.75 -17.79
C LYS A 65 4.28 2.52 -17.31
N ALA A 66 4.58 2.79 -16.04
CA ALA A 66 5.90 2.52 -15.49
C ALA A 66 6.26 1.02 -15.49
N LEU A 67 5.29 0.13 -15.25
CA LEU A 67 5.49 -1.32 -15.36
C LEU A 67 5.76 -1.78 -16.80
N GLU A 68 5.07 -1.18 -17.77
CA GLU A 68 5.27 -1.42 -19.19
C GLU A 68 6.65 -0.91 -19.65
N GLU A 69 7.00 0.35 -19.34
CA GLU A 69 8.27 0.97 -19.73
C GLU A 69 9.51 0.29 -19.10
N SER A 70 9.35 -0.26 -17.89
CA SER A 70 10.41 -1.03 -17.21
C SER A 70 10.52 -2.48 -17.69
N ASN A 71 9.64 -2.93 -18.60
CA ASN A 71 9.49 -4.34 -19.00
C ASN A 71 9.22 -5.31 -17.82
N THR A 72 8.70 -4.79 -16.70
CA THR A 72 8.27 -5.64 -15.57
C THR A 72 7.05 -6.47 -15.98
N VAL A 73 6.17 -5.91 -16.81
CA VAL A 73 5.01 -6.59 -17.38
C VAL A 73 4.97 -6.30 -18.88
N THR A 74 4.78 -7.34 -19.70
CA THR A 74 4.66 -7.18 -21.15
C THR A 74 3.28 -6.62 -21.53
N GLN A 75 3.20 -5.93 -22.67
CA GLN A 75 1.94 -5.45 -23.23
C GLN A 75 0.87 -6.54 -23.31
N GLN A 76 1.24 -7.71 -23.84
CA GLN A 76 0.36 -8.88 -23.95
C GLN A 76 -0.16 -9.34 -22.59
N LYS A 77 0.67 -9.30 -21.53
CA LYS A 77 0.25 -9.69 -20.18
C LYS A 77 -0.72 -8.66 -19.58
N ILE A 78 -0.50 -7.36 -19.81
CA ILE A 78 -1.42 -6.30 -19.39
C ILE A 78 -2.79 -6.50 -20.06
N GLU A 79 -2.82 -6.69 -21.38
CA GLU A 79 -4.05 -6.91 -22.13
C GLU A 79 -4.79 -8.18 -21.66
N LYS A 80 -4.06 -9.29 -21.51
CA LYS A 80 -4.63 -10.56 -21.01
C LYS A 80 -5.25 -10.41 -19.63
N ILE A 81 -4.52 -9.85 -18.65
CA ILE A 81 -5.01 -9.75 -17.27
C ILE A 81 -6.16 -8.75 -17.17
N GLN A 82 -6.16 -7.67 -17.97
CA GLN A 82 -7.25 -6.70 -18.00
C GLN A 82 -8.59 -7.34 -18.38
N GLU A 83 -8.57 -8.36 -19.22
CA GLU A 83 -9.76 -9.11 -19.65
C GLU A 83 -10.20 -10.19 -18.64
N GLU A 84 -9.39 -10.45 -17.60
CA GLU A 84 -9.76 -11.42 -16.56
C GLU A 84 -10.91 -10.88 -15.68
N PRO A 85 -11.96 -11.69 -15.40
CA PRO A 85 -13.07 -11.26 -14.56
C PRO A 85 -12.66 -10.84 -13.15
N ASP A 86 -11.65 -11.50 -12.58
CA ASP A 86 -11.18 -11.21 -11.22
C ASP A 86 -10.51 -9.83 -11.14
N PHE A 87 -9.71 -9.47 -12.15
CA PHE A 87 -9.09 -8.15 -12.29
C PHE A 87 -10.15 -7.07 -12.50
N SER A 88 -11.12 -7.30 -13.40
CA SER A 88 -12.21 -6.35 -13.65
C SER A 88 -13.01 -6.03 -12.37
N VAL A 89 -13.32 -7.04 -11.57
CA VAL A 89 -13.97 -6.87 -10.26
C VAL A 89 -13.06 -6.13 -9.27
N ALA A 90 -11.75 -6.43 -9.24
CA ALA A 90 -10.80 -5.74 -8.39
C ALA A 90 -10.67 -4.25 -8.75
N LEU A 91 -10.60 -3.94 -10.05
CA LEU A 91 -10.56 -2.57 -10.58
C LEU A 91 -11.82 -1.80 -10.20
N GLN A 92 -13.00 -2.38 -10.41
CA GLN A 92 -14.27 -1.75 -10.03
C GLN A 92 -14.31 -1.44 -8.54
N LYS A 93 -13.93 -2.40 -7.67
CA LYS A 93 -13.92 -2.21 -6.22
C LYS A 93 -12.99 -1.09 -5.79
N ALA A 94 -11.75 -1.07 -6.29
CA ALA A 94 -10.79 -0.03 -5.97
C ALA A 94 -11.23 1.35 -6.46
N LEU A 95 -11.86 1.41 -7.65
CA LEU A 95 -12.41 2.64 -8.19
C LEU A 95 -13.53 3.19 -7.31
N ILE A 96 -14.52 2.35 -6.97
CA ILE A 96 -15.64 2.77 -6.11
C ILE A 96 -15.13 3.17 -4.72
N SER A 97 -14.19 2.41 -4.15
CA SER A 97 -13.56 2.79 -2.87
C SER A 97 -12.82 4.12 -2.97
N SER A 98 -12.13 4.39 -4.08
CA SER A 98 -11.42 5.64 -4.29
C SER A 98 -12.38 6.81 -4.48
N ALA A 99 -13.48 6.60 -5.21
CA ALA A 99 -14.52 7.60 -5.43
C ALA A 99 -15.14 8.11 -4.11
N GLN A 100 -15.23 7.23 -3.09
CA GLN A 100 -15.79 7.55 -1.77
C GLN A 100 -14.88 8.42 -0.88
N THR A 101 -13.63 8.71 -1.28
CA THR A 101 -12.68 9.41 -0.42
C THR A 101 -11.81 10.39 -1.19
N GLU A 102 -11.52 11.54 -0.59
CA GLU A 102 -10.55 12.52 -1.13
C GLU A 102 -9.10 12.20 -0.71
N ASN A 103 -8.89 11.15 0.08
CA ASN A 103 -7.57 10.82 0.60
C ASN A 103 -6.65 10.27 -0.50
N LYS A 104 -5.66 11.08 -0.88
CA LYS A 104 -4.70 10.74 -1.94
C LYS A 104 -3.80 9.56 -1.60
N GLU A 105 -3.53 9.30 -0.34
CA GLU A 105 -2.75 8.14 0.09
C GLU A 105 -3.51 6.84 -0.17
N LYS A 106 -4.83 6.82 0.10
CA LYS A 106 -5.70 5.70 -0.27
C LYS A 106 -5.74 5.46 -1.77
N HIS A 107 -5.84 6.53 -2.58
CA HIS A 107 -5.78 6.39 -4.04
C HIS A 107 -4.46 5.73 -4.48
N LYS A 108 -3.33 6.19 -3.94
CA LYS A 108 -2.00 5.66 -4.24
C LYS A 108 -1.84 4.19 -3.85
N VAL A 109 -2.29 3.79 -2.65
CA VAL A 109 -2.14 2.40 -2.19
C VAL A 109 -3.04 1.46 -2.98
N LEU A 110 -4.28 1.86 -3.28
CA LEU A 110 -5.19 1.06 -4.11
C LEU A 110 -4.63 0.90 -5.53
N ALA A 111 -4.08 1.97 -6.11
CA ALA A 111 -3.48 1.95 -7.44
C ALA A 111 -2.24 1.05 -7.48
N GLU A 112 -1.37 1.13 -6.47
CA GLU A 112 -0.18 0.29 -6.35
C GLU A 112 -0.53 -1.20 -6.24
N MET A 113 -1.51 -1.54 -5.39
CA MET A 113 -1.97 -2.93 -5.23
C MET A 113 -2.56 -3.50 -6.53
N LEU A 114 -3.31 -2.69 -7.28
CA LEU A 114 -3.84 -3.11 -8.58
C LEU A 114 -2.76 -3.22 -9.65
N SER A 115 -1.78 -2.32 -9.68
CA SER A 115 -0.66 -2.47 -10.62
C SER A 115 0.16 -3.72 -10.31
N GLN A 116 0.34 -4.08 -9.04
CA GLN A 116 0.98 -5.34 -8.65
C GLN A 116 0.17 -6.56 -9.08
N ARG A 117 -1.16 -6.50 -9.12
CA ARG A 117 -1.98 -7.60 -9.62
C ARG A 117 -1.65 -7.95 -11.09
N LEU A 118 -1.18 -6.99 -11.89
CA LEU A 118 -0.75 -7.23 -13.28
C LEU A 118 0.57 -8.01 -13.39
N THR A 119 1.35 -8.12 -12.32
CA THR A 119 2.63 -8.84 -12.35
C THR A 119 2.47 -10.34 -12.10
N VAL A 120 1.35 -10.76 -11.50
CA VAL A 120 1.08 -12.15 -11.11
C VAL A 120 -0.12 -12.74 -11.85
N GLU A 121 -0.20 -14.07 -11.90
CA GLU A 121 -1.36 -14.76 -12.47
C GLU A 121 -2.56 -14.76 -11.49
N SER A 122 -3.75 -14.95 -12.06
CA SER A 122 -4.98 -15.28 -11.33
C SER A 122 -4.76 -16.41 -10.32
N GLU A 123 -5.48 -16.37 -9.19
CA GLU A 123 -5.46 -17.36 -8.11
C GLU A 123 -4.10 -17.57 -7.41
N SER A 124 -3.06 -16.79 -7.74
CA SER A 124 -1.84 -16.75 -6.93
C SER A 124 -2.12 -16.20 -5.52
N LEU A 125 -1.28 -16.57 -4.54
CA LEU A 125 -1.44 -16.06 -3.17
C LEU A 125 -1.43 -14.52 -3.12
N LEU A 126 -0.59 -13.88 -3.94
CA LEU A 126 -0.57 -12.42 -4.05
C LEU A 126 -1.89 -11.91 -4.65
N ALA A 127 -2.41 -12.50 -5.72
CA ALA A 127 -3.70 -12.09 -6.31
C ALA A 127 -4.86 -12.21 -5.30
N LEU A 128 -4.94 -13.33 -4.57
CA LEU A 128 -5.95 -13.56 -3.54
C LEU A 128 -5.82 -12.58 -2.36
N THR A 129 -4.59 -12.33 -1.92
CA THR A 129 -4.32 -11.37 -0.83
C THR A 129 -4.67 -9.95 -1.26
N THR A 130 -4.28 -9.55 -2.47
CA THR A 130 -4.62 -8.24 -3.05
C THR A 130 -6.12 -8.04 -3.11
N LYS A 131 -6.88 -9.05 -3.56
CA LYS A 131 -8.36 -8.98 -3.60
C LYS A 131 -8.95 -8.67 -2.22
N LYS A 132 -8.47 -9.35 -1.18
CA LYS A 132 -8.92 -9.10 0.21
C LYS A 132 -8.45 -7.73 0.72
N ALA A 133 -7.22 -7.35 0.40
CA ALA A 133 -6.64 -6.11 0.88
C ALA A 133 -7.31 -4.87 0.28
N LEU A 134 -7.70 -4.91 -1.01
CA LEU A 134 -8.47 -3.85 -1.66
C LEU A 134 -9.80 -3.59 -0.93
N ASP A 135 -10.50 -4.64 -0.50
CA ASP A 135 -11.72 -4.50 0.30
C ASP A 135 -11.41 -3.82 1.64
N VAL A 136 -10.34 -4.24 2.31
CA VAL A 136 -9.98 -3.75 3.65
C VAL A 136 -9.54 -2.28 3.65
N VAL A 137 -8.70 -1.85 2.69
CA VAL A 137 -8.17 -0.48 2.62
C VAL A 137 -9.28 0.58 2.66
N SER A 138 -10.43 0.28 2.05
CA SER A 138 -11.59 1.18 2.05
C SER A 138 -12.03 1.57 3.47
N PHE A 139 -11.93 0.63 4.42
CA PHE A 139 -12.35 0.78 5.81
C PHE A 139 -11.27 1.32 6.75
N LEU A 140 -10.00 1.43 6.30
CA LEU A 140 -8.91 1.89 7.17
C LEU A 140 -8.75 3.41 7.17
N THR A 141 -8.38 4.00 8.29
CA THR A 141 -7.96 5.41 8.35
C THR A 141 -6.51 5.58 7.85
N PRO A 142 -6.08 6.79 7.46
CA PRO A 142 -4.68 7.04 7.09
C PRO A 142 -3.70 6.71 8.22
N ASN A 143 -4.09 6.96 9.47
CA ASN A 143 -3.27 6.60 10.61
C ASN A 143 -3.17 5.07 10.77
N GLN A 144 -4.24 4.30 10.54
CA GLN A 144 -4.20 2.84 10.56
C GLN A 144 -3.32 2.26 9.44
N LEU A 145 -3.29 2.89 8.26
CA LEU A 145 -2.34 2.55 7.20
C LEU A 145 -0.89 2.74 7.66
N ASN A 146 -0.60 3.85 8.37
CA ASN A 146 0.72 4.09 8.97
C ASN A 146 1.07 3.09 10.07
N ILE A 147 0.10 2.65 10.88
CA ILE A 147 0.33 1.60 11.89
C ILE A 147 0.81 0.32 11.20
N LEU A 148 0.15 -0.10 10.12
CA LEU A 148 0.57 -1.29 9.36
C LEU A 148 1.96 -1.11 8.75
N ALA A 149 2.26 0.05 8.19
CA ALA A 149 3.59 0.33 7.64
C ALA A 149 4.69 0.33 8.71
N ALA A 150 4.46 0.97 9.86
CA ALA A 150 5.40 0.96 10.98
C ALA A 150 5.65 -0.46 11.50
N ALA A 151 4.58 -1.27 11.62
CA ALA A 151 4.71 -2.68 11.95
C ALA A 151 5.53 -3.45 10.90
N THR A 152 5.32 -3.17 9.61
CA THR A 152 6.12 -3.77 8.53
C THR A 152 7.60 -3.44 8.66
N VAL A 153 7.96 -2.20 9.05
CA VAL A 153 9.36 -1.82 9.29
C VAL A 153 9.99 -2.69 10.38
N PHE A 154 9.30 -2.93 11.50
CA PHE A 154 9.82 -3.81 12.55
C PHE A 154 9.97 -5.28 12.08
N TYR A 155 8.95 -5.81 11.41
CA TYR A 155 8.82 -7.25 11.22
C TYR A 155 9.35 -7.80 9.90
N SER A 156 9.36 -6.98 8.86
CA SER A 156 9.62 -7.44 7.49
C SER A 156 10.80 -6.73 6.84
N ILE A 157 11.18 -5.54 7.30
CA ILE A 157 12.28 -4.77 6.71
C ILE A 157 13.58 -5.08 7.46
N ARG A 158 14.56 -5.62 6.71
CA ARG A 158 15.89 -5.99 7.20
C ARG A 158 16.96 -5.37 6.33
N SER A 159 18.14 -5.13 6.91
CA SER A 159 19.27 -4.69 6.11
C SER A 159 19.70 -5.83 5.17
N PRO A 160 19.87 -5.58 3.85
CA PRO A 160 20.28 -6.63 2.91
C PRO A 160 21.71 -7.12 3.16
N PHE A 161 22.52 -6.37 3.90
CA PHE A 161 23.88 -6.72 4.30
C PHE A 161 24.14 -6.27 5.75
N THR A 162 25.13 -6.86 6.39
CA THR A 162 25.53 -6.46 7.74
C THR A 162 26.11 -5.05 7.73
N LEU A 163 25.50 -4.15 8.49
CA LEU A 163 25.96 -2.78 8.71
C LEU A 163 26.69 -2.69 10.05
N ASN A 164 27.72 -1.85 10.13
CA ASN A 164 28.25 -1.46 11.44
C ASN A 164 27.23 -0.61 12.20
N ALA A 165 27.40 -0.47 13.52
CA ALA A 165 26.41 0.19 14.39
C ALA A 165 26.00 1.58 13.87
N PHE A 166 26.95 2.45 13.52
CA PHE A 166 26.68 3.80 13.03
C PHE A 166 25.83 3.82 11.74
N HIS A 167 26.18 3.01 10.74
CA HIS A 167 25.39 2.94 9.51
C HIS A 167 24.04 2.26 9.74
N TYR A 168 23.96 1.31 10.67
CA TYR A 168 22.71 0.64 11.00
C TYR A 168 21.72 1.57 11.70
N GLU A 169 22.18 2.41 12.61
CA GLU A 169 21.38 3.44 13.28
C GLU A 169 20.81 4.42 12.25
N THR A 170 21.65 4.91 11.34
CA THR A 170 21.21 5.78 10.23
C THR A 170 20.18 5.09 9.35
N TRP A 171 20.38 3.80 9.05
CA TRP A 171 19.44 3.00 8.28
C TRP A 171 18.09 2.86 9.00
N ILE A 172 18.09 2.53 10.30
CA ILE A 172 16.86 2.45 11.12
C ILE A 172 16.12 3.79 11.09
N ILE A 173 16.81 4.90 11.37
CA ILE A 173 16.23 6.25 11.39
C ILE A 173 15.50 6.53 10.07
N ASN A 174 16.17 6.29 8.94
CA ASN A 174 15.60 6.54 7.61
C ASN A 174 14.35 5.69 7.30
N ASN A 175 14.27 4.48 7.86
CA ASN A 175 13.12 3.60 7.66
C ASN A 175 11.92 3.97 8.56
N PHE A 176 12.16 4.51 9.75
CA PHE A 176 11.10 4.91 10.69
C PHE A 176 10.65 6.37 10.56
N GLU A 177 11.50 7.25 10.01
CA GLU A 177 11.24 8.68 9.84
C GLU A 177 9.83 8.99 9.30
N PRO A 178 9.34 8.32 8.24
CA PRO A 178 8.01 8.62 7.70
C PRO A 178 6.84 8.31 8.65
N PHE A 179 7.09 7.58 9.74
CA PHE A 179 6.07 7.02 10.64
C PHE A 179 6.17 7.52 12.08
N TRP A 180 7.08 8.43 12.41
CA TRP A 180 7.26 8.94 13.79
C TRP A 180 5.98 9.50 14.43
N ASN A 181 5.12 10.11 13.63
CA ASN A 181 3.88 10.74 14.09
C ASN A 181 2.68 9.78 14.09
N THR A 182 2.91 8.46 13.95
CA THR A 182 1.84 7.47 13.97
C THR A 182 1.27 7.33 15.39
N GLU A 183 -0.04 7.54 15.52
CA GLU A 183 -0.73 7.42 16.80
C GLU A 183 -1.33 6.04 16.96
N ILE A 184 -0.74 5.21 17.80
CA ILE A 184 -1.23 3.85 18.03
C ILE A 184 -2.13 3.85 19.26
N SER A 185 -3.42 3.61 19.04
CA SER A 185 -4.43 3.42 20.08
C SER A 185 -4.95 1.99 20.06
N GLU A 186 -5.43 1.52 21.22
CA GLU A 186 -6.00 0.18 21.37
C GLU A 186 -7.18 -0.06 20.42
N ILE A 187 -8.08 0.93 20.29
CA ILE A 187 -9.21 0.84 19.36
C ILE A 187 -8.76 0.73 17.90
N ALA A 188 -7.67 1.40 17.52
CA ALA A 188 -7.11 1.29 16.17
C ALA A 188 -6.57 -0.12 15.92
N LEU A 189 -5.90 -0.72 16.91
CA LEU A 189 -5.39 -2.09 16.84
C LEU A 189 -6.51 -3.14 16.80
N MET A 190 -7.53 -3.01 17.64
CA MET A 190 -8.72 -3.89 17.62
C MET A 190 -9.46 -3.80 16.28
N HIS A 191 -9.61 -2.60 15.72
CA HIS A 191 -10.21 -2.43 14.41
C HIS A 191 -9.37 -3.12 13.32
N LEU A 192 -8.04 -2.93 13.32
CA LEU A 192 -7.14 -3.63 12.40
C LEU A 192 -7.21 -5.16 12.55
N GLU A 193 -7.34 -5.68 13.77
CA GLU A 193 -7.55 -7.10 14.02
C GLU A 193 -8.89 -7.60 13.47
N SER A 194 -9.98 -6.83 13.63
CA SER A 194 -11.31 -7.19 13.11
C SER A 194 -11.36 -7.31 11.58
N PHE A 195 -10.50 -6.57 10.87
CA PHE A 195 -10.33 -6.67 9.42
C PHE A 195 -9.24 -7.67 9.01
N SER A 196 -8.72 -8.46 9.96
CA SER A 196 -7.66 -9.44 9.76
C SER A 196 -6.38 -8.83 9.20
N CYS A 197 -6.03 -7.59 9.53
CA CYS A 197 -4.73 -6.99 9.18
C CYS A 197 -3.63 -7.44 10.14
N LEU A 198 -3.98 -7.67 11.40
CA LEU A 198 -3.04 -8.09 12.43
C LEU A 198 -3.70 -9.03 13.43
N LYS A 199 -2.89 -9.63 14.30
CA LYS A 199 -3.31 -10.40 15.48
C LYS A 199 -2.65 -9.81 16.71
N LEU A 200 -3.42 -9.62 17.77
CA LEU A 200 -2.93 -9.19 19.08
C LEU A 200 -2.55 -10.40 19.93
N ASN A 201 -1.34 -10.37 20.49
CA ASN A 201 -0.79 -11.42 21.34
C ASN A 201 -0.33 -10.80 22.66
N PRO A 202 -1.26 -10.42 23.54
CA PRO A 202 -0.96 -9.64 24.75
C PRO A 202 -0.05 -10.38 25.75
N MET A 203 0.05 -11.71 25.63
CA MET A 203 0.85 -12.56 26.52
C MET A 203 2.33 -12.62 26.12
N PHE A 204 2.69 -12.21 24.90
CA PHE A 204 4.03 -12.38 24.34
C PHE A 204 4.51 -11.08 23.69
N GLY A 205 5.06 -10.18 24.51
CA GLY A 205 5.81 -9.03 24.01
C GLY A 205 7.17 -9.47 23.46
N LYS A 206 7.54 -8.97 22.29
CA LYS A 206 8.86 -9.21 21.69
C LYS A 206 9.87 -8.21 22.24
N ASP A 207 11.14 -8.61 22.34
CA ASP A 207 12.21 -7.68 22.71
C ASP A 207 12.66 -6.87 21.48
N LEU A 208 12.73 -5.54 21.65
CA LEU A 208 13.08 -4.62 20.56
C LEU A 208 14.55 -4.76 20.15
N ASN A 209 15.44 -4.98 21.11
CA ASN A 209 16.89 -5.04 20.87
C ASN A 209 17.27 -6.37 20.20
N GLU A 210 16.64 -7.47 20.58
CA GLU A 210 16.72 -8.74 19.86
C GLU A 210 16.25 -8.58 18.41
N LEU A 211 15.13 -7.89 18.21
CA LEU A 211 14.60 -7.62 16.87
C LEU A 211 15.58 -6.82 16.01
N PHE A 212 16.14 -5.72 16.52
CA PHE A 212 17.13 -4.94 15.79
C PHE A 212 18.41 -5.72 15.52
N THR A 213 18.92 -6.44 16.51
CA THR A 213 20.11 -7.27 16.35
C THR A 213 19.90 -8.32 15.25
N ARG A 214 18.73 -8.98 15.22
CA ARG A 214 18.36 -9.93 14.17
C ARG A 214 18.22 -9.28 12.79
N ASN A 215 17.63 -8.09 12.72
CA ASN A 215 17.42 -7.37 11.46
C ASN A 215 18.72 -6.83 10.83
N ASN A 216 19.83 -6.87 11.57
CA ASN A 216 21.20 -6.56 11.11
C ASN A 216 22.18 -7.74 11.29
N HIS A 217 21.69 -8.96 11.10
CA HIS A 217 22.52 -10.18 11.02
C HIS A 217 23.42 -10.39 12.24
N GLY A 218 22.93 -10.03 13.43
CA GLY A 218 23.64 -10.22 14.71
C GLY A 218 24.41 -9.00 15.20
N THR A 219 24.48 -7.91 14.44
CA THR A 219 25.16 -6.69 14.88
C THR A 219 24.20 -5.76 15.62
N SER A 220 24.48 -5.52 16.91
CA SER A 220 23.69 -4.64 17.77
C SER A 220 23.96 -3.14 17.54
N LEU A 221 23.06 -2.31 18.06
CA LEU A 221 23.15 -0.85 18.08
C LEU A 221 24.20 -0.39 19.09
N SER A 222 24.75 0.81 18.90
CA SER A 222 25.64 1.40 19.89
C SER A 222 24.89 1.78 21.16
N CYS A 223 25.56 1.75 22.31
CA CYS A 223 24.95 2.12 23.58
C CYS A 223 24.41 3.57 23.58
N GLY A 224 25.10 4.49 22.88
CA GLY A 224 24.68 5.89 22.79
C GLY A 224 23.37 6.10 22.03
N PHE A 225 23.01 5.18 21.12
CA PHE A 225 21.79 5.31 20.33
C PHE A 225 20.52 5.24 21.18
N TYR A 226 20.51 4.43 22.26
CA TYR A 226 19.36 4.29 23.16
C TYR A 226 18.97 5.59 23.87
N GLU A 227 19.89 6.55 23.95
CA GLU A 227 19.67 7.84 24.62
C GLU A 227 19.13 8.92 23.68
N THR A 228 19.15 8.67 22.36
CA THR A 228 18.77 9.63 21.30
C THR A 228 17.27 9.91 21.25
N GLU A 229 16.89 11.03 20.63
CA GLU A 229 15.49 11.39 20.42
C GLU A 229 14.82 10.43 19.41
N GLU A 230 15.56 10.03 18.39
CA GLU A 230 15.12 9.11 17.34
C GLU A 230 14.77 7.75 17.92
N TYR A 231 15.61 7.18 18.79
CA TYR A 231 15.30 5.93 19.47
C TYR A 231 14.02 6.07 20.31
N ARG A 232 13.83 7.16 21.05
CA ARG A 232 12.60 7.38 21.85
C ARG A 232 11.35 7.43 20.98
N LYS A 233 11.42 8.04 19.79
CA LYS A 233 10.30 8.05 18.83
C LYS A 233 9.96 6.63 18.36
N ILE A 234 10.97 5.83 18.05
CA ILE A 234 10.80 4.43 17.64
C ILE A 234 10.26 3.58 18.79
N TYR A 235 10.82 3.72 19.98
CA TYR A 235 10.40 3.01 21.18
C TYR A 235 8.94 3.33 21.55
N LYS A 236 8.48 4.57 21.35
CA LYS A 236 7.06 4.96 21.56
C LYS A 236 6.07 4.24 20.63
N LEU A 237 6.52 3.81 19.44
CA LEU A 237 5.71 2.98 18.52
C LEU A 237 5.70 1.51 18.98
N TRP A 238 6.79 1.07 19.60
CA TRP A 238 7.00 -0.31 20.04
C TRP A 238 6.30 -0.63 21.37
N ASP A 239 6.68 0.09 22.42
CA ASP A 239 6.35 -0.19 23.82
C ASP A 239 4.85 -0.29 24.04
N ARG A 240 4.41 -1.45 24.55
CA ARG A 240 3.01 -1.79 24.85
C ARG A 240 2.04 -1.62 23.68
N LYS A 241 2.56 -1.64 22.45
CA LYS A 241 1.82 -1.39 21.21
C LYS A 241 2.19 -2.43 20.15
N LEU A 242 3.18 -2.13 19.32
CA LEU A 242 3.56 -3.01 18.22
C LEU A 242 4.30 -4.26 18.69
N GLU A 243 4.84 -4.28 19.91
CA GLU A 243 5.54 -5.45 20.48
C GLU A 243 4.67 -6.70 20.60
N ILE A 244 3.34 -6.53 20.76
CA ILE A 244 2.36 -7.61 20.89
C ILE A 244 1.64 -7.93 19.57
N VAL A 245 2.04 -7.29 18.47
CA VAL A 245 1.38 -7.42 17.17
C VAL A 245 2.08 -8.47 16.30
N ASN A 246 1.27 -9.26 15.59
CA ASN A 246 1.70 -10.05 14.44
C ASN A 246 0.89 -9.63 13.21
N LEU A 247 1.56 -9.22 12.14
CA LEU A 247 0.89 -8.90 10.88
C LEU A 247 0.39 -10.19 10.22
N THR A 248 -0.80 -10.12 9.63
CA THR A 248 -1.28 -11.16 8.71
C THR A 248 -0.75 -10.90 7.30
N THR A 249 -0.96 -11.82 6.36
CA THR A 249 -0.62 -11.59 4.94
C THR A 249 -1.29 -10.33 4.37
N VAL A 250 -2.54 -10.06 4.76
CA VAL A 250 -3.27 -8.86 4.33
C VAL A 250 -2.64 -7.60 4.92
N GLY A 251 -2.35 -7.58 6.22
CA GLY A 251 -1.73 -6.41 6.86
C GLY A 251 -0.31 -6.18 6.40
N SER A 252 0.48 -7.25 6.19
CA SER A 252 1.83 -7.16 5.64
C SER A 252 1.81 -6.59 4.22
N LEU A 253 0.87 -7.03 3.37
CA LEU A 253 0.76 -6.51 2.00
C LEU A 253 0.39 -5.01 2.01
N ILE A 254 -0.61 -4.60 2.80
CA ILE A 254 -0.99 -3.19 2.93
C ILE A 254 0.18 -2.38 3.50
N GLY A 255 0.78 -2.84 4.60
CA GLY A 255 1.86 -2.16 5.28
C GLY A 255 3.09 -1.98 4.41
N LEU A 256 3.48 -3.00 3.62
CA LEU A 256 4.60 -2.89 2.67
C LEU A 256 4.30 -1.89 1.55
N ASN A 257 3.08 -1.88 1.04
CA ASN A 257 2.67 -0.91 0.03
C ASN A 257 2.74 0.54 0.55
N ILE A 258 2.23 0.79 1.76
CA ILE A 258 2.31 2.11 2.39
C ILE A 258 3.77 2.47 2.70
N TYR A 259 4.56 1.52 3.18
CA TYR A 259 6.00 1.69 3.37
C TYR A 259 6.69 2.15 2.08
N ASN A 260 6.47 1.45 0.97
CA ASN A 260 7.08 1.79 -0.32
C ASN A 260 6.63 3.16 -0.85
N LEU A 261 5.40 3.59 -0.56
CA LEU A 261 4.91 4.91 -0.97
C LEU A 261 5.55 6.07 -0.21
N LYS A 262 6.04 5.83 1.01
CA LYS A 262 6.57 6.87 1.91
C LYS A 262 8.07 6.79 2.15
N SER A 263 8.65 5.61 1.97
CA SER A 263 10.07 5.37 2.21
C SER A 263 10.93 5.94 1.09
N LYS A 264 12.10 6.43 1.47
CA LYS A 264 13.18 6.79 0.54
C LYS A 264 13.85 5.54 -0.06
N ASN A 265 13.64 4.37 0.54
CA ASN A 265 14.22 3.09 0.16
C ASN A 265 13.11 2.03 -0.05
N PRO A 266 12.34 2.11 -1.14
CA PRO A 266 11.29 1.13 -1.43
C PRO A 266 11.90 -0.27 -1.65
N ILE A 267 11.16 -1.30 -1.24
CA ILE A 267 11.59 -2.70 -1.29
C ILE A 267 10.66 -3.47 -2.23
N GLN A 268 11.23 -4.35 -3.05
CA GLN A 268 10.45 -5.21 -3.93
C GLN A 268 9.70 -6.28 -3.14
N LEU A 269 8.46 -6.56 -3.56
CA LEU A 269 7.55 -7.54 -2.96
C LEU A 269 7.96 -9.01 -3.14
N THR A 270 9.11 -9.30 -3.76
CA THR A 270 9.61 -10.67 -3.97
C THR A 270 9.78 -11.45 -2.65
N SER A 271 9.86 -10.75 -1.51
CA SER A 271 9.99 -11.35 -0.18
C SER A 271 8.77 -12.10 0.35
N PHE A 272 7.60 -12.05 -0.29
CA PHE A 272 6.45 -12.90 0.06
C PHE A 272 6.51 -14.30 -0.57
N GLN A 273 7.45 -14.56 -1.49
CA GLN A 273 7.57 -15.86 -2.15
C GLN A 273 8.42 -16.85 -1.34
N ASP A 274 9.20 -16.37 -0.36
CA ASP A 274 10.20 -17.17 0.37
C ASP A 274 9.98 -17.23 1.90
N GLN A 275 8.76 -16.95 2.40
CA GLN A 275 8.39 -17.13 3.82
C GLN A 275 7.29 -18.17 4.02
#